data_AF-A0A1Q5I288-F1
#
_entry.id   AF-A0A1Q5I288-F1
#
_cell.length_a   1.000
_cell.length_b   1.000
_cell.length_c   1.000
_cell.angle_alpha   90.00
_cell.angle_beta   90.00
_cell.angle_gamma   90.00
#
_symmetry.space_group_name_H-M   'P 1'
#
loop_
_entity.id
_entity.type
_entity.pdbx_description
1 polymer ?
#
loop_
_entity_poly.entity_id
_entity_poly.type
_entity_poly.pdbx_seq_one_letter_code
_entity_poly.pdbx_strand_id
1 'polypeptide(L)'
;MTPTTPPAVTPSLDDRITGSLLGAAVGDALGGPVEGYTPQQILERHGGRVTGIVGPWNGDAWRTARPIAPYHKGDGHVTDDTLMTHALIRVYERVRGHLDAYAVADHLVPDLMGNPVWIPELEAEALPLQRIFLAEKWLVARLHYGHVDPREAGGGNIVNCGAAMYMAPVGLVNAGHPEAAYAEALDVAGAHQSSYGREAAGVFAAAVAAACVPGATPASVVDTALSLAKDGTLAAIEAVAEVASLHRDFESALTPLRGAVAPFDSVGPDYRSPSLGARRPSRLHAIEELPIALGMLLVGEGDYRRTVLGSVNYGRDCDSIATMAGAIVGALHGEEAVPAEWAKRVAEASRLDLHAPARALTEVTHEVFAQDRRRRRAHEQAFAALTGTAVR
;
A
#
# COMPACT_ATOMS: atom_id res chain seq x y z
N MET A 1 -36.22 19.59 18.95
CA MET A 1 -35.27 18.55 19.41
C MET A 1 -34.36 18.26 18.24
N THR A 2 -33.15 18.82 18.25
CA THR A 2 -32.10 18.45 17.31
C THR A 2 -31.76 16.98 17.55
N PRO A 3 -31.78 16.11 16.54
CA PRO A 3 -31.36 14.73 16.73
C PRO A 3 -29.88 14.77 17.09
N THR A 4 -29.57 14.40 18.32
CA THR A 4 -28.21 14.09 18.76
C THR A 4 -27.73 12.91 17.91
N THR A 5 -26.90 13.20 16.92
CA THR A 5 -26.10 12.18 16.23
C THR A 5 -25.35 11.38 17.31
N PRO A 6 -25.48 10.05 17.37
CA PRO A 6 -24.70 9.26 18.31
C PRO A 6 -23.21 9.56 18.09
N PRO A 7 -22.39 9.61 19.16
CA PRO A 7 -20.95 9.82 19.00
C PRO A 7 -20.41 8.74 18.05
N ALA A 8 -19.62 9.14 17.06
CA ALA A 8 -18.96 8.22 16.16
C ALA A 8 -18.20 7.18 16.99
N VAL A 9 -18.55 5.91 16.85
CA VAL A 9 -17.88 4.81 17.55
C VAL A 9 -16.46 4.76 17.00
N THR A 10 -15.46 4.96 17.87
CA THR A 10 -14.06 4.79 17.47
C THR A 10 -13.85 3.32 17.07
N PRO A 11 -13.40 3.04 15.83
CA PRO A 11 -13.23 1.67 15.38
C PRO A 11 -12.13 0.97 16.18
N SER A 12 -12.37 -0.30 16.48
CA SER A 12 -11.43 -1.16 17.22
C SER A 12 -10.18 -1.48 16.38
N LEU A 13 -9.14 -2.06 16.98
CA LEU A 13 -7.95 -2.46 16.22
C LEU A 13 -8.30 -3.49 15.12
N ASP A 14 -9.10 -4.50 15.45
CA ASP A 14 -9.53 -5.54 14.50
C ASP A 14 -10.31 -4.95 13.32
N ASP A 15 -11.22 -4.01 13.63
CA ASP A 15 -12.02 -3.30 12.64
C ASP A 15 -11.15 -2.42 11.72
N ARG A 16 -10.13 -1.74 12.27
CA ARG A 16 -9.15 -0.96 11.50
C ARG A 16 -8.27 -1.83 10.60
N ILE A 17 -7.81 -2.98 11.11
CA ILE A 17 -7.03 -3.96 10.33
C ILE A 17 -7.88 -4.49 9.17
N THR A 18 -9.13 -4.88 9.45
CA THR A 18 -10.07 -5.37 8.45
C THR A 18 -10.38 -4.30 7.41
N GLY A 19 -10.74 -3.09 7.83
CA GLY A 19 -10.99 -1.97 6.93
C GLY A 19 -9.77 -1.64 6.06
N SER A 20 -8.57 -1.63 6.62
CA SER A 20 -7.34 -1.34 5.87
C SER A 20 -7.08 -2.37 4.78
N LEU A 21 -7.13 -3.68 5.10
CA LEU A 21 -6.83 -4.72 4.12
C LEU A 21 -7.94 -4.89 3.07
N LEU A 22 -9.21 -4.78 3.45
CA LEU A 22 -10.33 -4.73 2.50
C LEU A 22 -10.24 -3.49 1.62
N GLY A 23 -9.93 -2.34 2.23
CA GLY A 23 -9.80 -1.07 1.54
C GLY A 23 -8.69 -1.09 0.50
N ALA A 24 -7.56 -1.72 0.83
CA ALA A 24 -6.47 -1.96 -0.10
C ALA A 24 -6.91 -2.84 -1.28
N ALA A 25 -7.47 -4.02 -1.00
CA ALA A 25 -7.87 -4.99 -2.03
C ALA A 25 -8.98 -4.48 -2.96
N VAL A 26 -9.93 -3.70 -2.44
CA VAL A 26 -10.95 -3.05 -3.25
C VAL A 26 -10.34 -1.95 -4.12
N GLY A 27 -9.43 -1.15 -3.58
CA GLY A 27 -8.71 -0.12 -4.34
C GLY A 27 -7.94 -0.72 -5.52
N ASP A 28 -7.16 -1.76 -5.24
CA ASP A 28 -6.43 -2.58 -6.20
C ASP A 28 -7.33 -3.06 -7.37
N ALA A 29 -8.41 -3.78 -7.04
CA ALA A 29 -9.32 -4.35 -8.04
C ALA A 29 -10.07 -3.29 -8.88
N LEU A 30 -10.32 -2.10 -8.32
CA LEU A 30 -10.95 -0.99 -9.06
C LEU A 30 -9.94 -0.27 -9.97
N GLY A 31 -8.67 -0.17 -9.58
CA GLY A 31 -7.62 0.51 -10.32
C GLY A 31 -7.02 -0.33 -11.45
N GLY A 32 -6.88 -1.64 -11.26
CA GLY A 32 -6.22 -2.55 -12.20
C GLY A 32 -6.72 -2.44 -13.65
N PRO A 33 -8.03 -2.36 -13.94
CA PRO A 33 -8.54 -2.32 -15.32
C PRO A 33 -8.13 -1.06 -16.10
N VAL A 34 -7.75 0.02 -15.41
CA VAL A 34 -7.42 1.32 -16.00
C VAL A 34 -5.97 1.74 -15.76
N GLU A 35 -5.14 0.84 -15.24
CA GLU A 35 -3.71 1.03 -15.05
C GLU A 35 -3.00 1.40 -16.36
N GLY A 36 -2.14 2.41 -16.28
CA GLY A 36 -1.30 2.92 -17.33
C GLY A 36 -1.99 3.90 -18.28
N TYR A 37 -3.27 4.24 -18.05
CA TYR A 37 -4.01 5.18 -18.89
C TYR A 37 -4.12 6.56 -18.25
N THR A 38 -4.29 7.60 -19.06
CA THR A 38 -4.50 8.97 -18.56
C THR A 38 -5.95 9.20 -18.13
N PRO A 39 -6.21 10.22 -17.29
CA PRO A 39 -7.58 10.60 -16.95
C PRO A 39 -8.49 10.80 -18.17
N GLN A 40 -7.98 11.38 -19.26
CA GLN A 40 -8.75 11.62 -20.48
C GLN A 40 -9.08 10.31 -21.20
N GLN A 41 -8.12 9.39 -21.30
CA GLN A 41 -8.35 8.07 -21.91
C GLN A 41 -9.40 7.28 -21.12
N ILE A 42 -9.35 7.32 -19.79
CA ILE A 42 -10.34 6.68 -18.92
C ILE A 42 -11.73 7.25 -19.17
N LEU A 43 -11.84 8.59 -19.18
CA LEU A 43 -13.11 9.29 -19.45
C LEU A 43 -13.70 8.89 -20.81
N GLU A 44 -12.87 8.92 -21.86
CA GLU A 44 -13.27 8.58 -23.22
C GLU A 44 -13.69 7.10 -23.34
N ARG A 45 -12.90 6.19 -22.73
CA ARG A 45 -13.13 4.74 -22.81
C ARG A 45 -14.47 4.33 -22.22
N HIS A 46 -14.83 4.91 -21.09
CA HIS A 46 -16.03 4.53 -20.33
C HIS A 46 -17.22 5.47 -20.56
N GLY A 47 -17.07 6.52 -21.38
CA GLY A 47 -18.11 7.55 -21.57
C GLY A 47 -18.40 8.34 -20.29
N GLY A 48 -17.43 8.39 -19.38
CA GLY A 48 -17.58 8.89 -18.02
C GLY A 48 -16.42 8.45 -17.12
N ARG A 49 -16.39 8.95 -15.88
CA ARG A 49 -15.42 8.49 -14.87
C ARG A 49 -15.77 7.09 -14.39
N VAL A 50 -14.75 6.34 -13.97
CA VAL A 50 -14.95 5.07 -13.26
C VAL A 50 -15.66 5.36 -11.94
N THR A 51 -16.74 4.65 -11.66
CA THR A 51 -17.58 4.81 -10.45
C THR A 51 -17.76 3.52 -9.65
N GLY A 52 -17.00 2.47 -10.00
CA GLY A 52 -17.03 1.15 -9.40
C GLY A 52 -16.28 0.13 -10.28
N ILE A 53 -16.54 -1.15 -10.08
CA ILE A 53 -15.91 -2.25 -10.84
C ILE A 53 -16.25 -2.13 -12.34
N VAL A 54 -15.23 -2.23 -13.19
CA VAL A 54 -15.33 -2.26 -14.65
C VAL A 54 -14.58 -3.45 -15.23
N GLY A 55 -14.96 -3.88 -16.43
CA GLY A 55 -14.29 -4.97 -17.13
C GLY A 55 -12.91 -4.60 -17.66
N PRO A 56 -12.15 -5.58 -18.17
CA PRO A 56 -10.78 -5.37 -18.60
C PRO A 56 -10.68 -4.39 -19.76
N TRP A 57 -9.61 -3.58 -19.77
CA TRP A 57 -9.41 -2.54 -20.79
C TRP A 57 -9.56 -3.08 -22.21
N ASN A 58 -8.96 -4.26 -22.47
CA ASN A 58 -8.93 -4.90 -23.78
C ASN A 58 -10.12 -5.85 -24.04
N GLY A 59 -11.14 -5.85 -23.17
CA GLY A 59 -12.30 -6.75 -23.26
C GLY A 59 -11.86 -8.22 -23.38
N ASP A 60 -12.56 -8.99 -24.21
CA ASP A 60 -12.30 -10.42 -24.44
C ASP A 60 -10.88 -10.74 -24.94
N ALA A 61 -10.15 -9.76 -25.46
CA ALA A 61 -8.79 -9.93 -25.97
C ALA A 61 -7.70 -9.91 -24.87
N TRP A 62 -8.06 -9.73 -23.59
CA TRP A 62 -7.10 -9.58 -22.48
C TRP A 62 -6.03 -10.67 -22.42
N ARG A 63 -6.36 -11.92 -22.75
CA ARG A 63 -5.41 -13.06 -22.76
C ARG A 63 -4.25 -12.88 -23.73
N THR A 64 -4.42 -12.07 -24.77
CA THR A 64 -3.43 -11.89 -25.85
C THR A 64 -2.93 -10.45 -25.96
N ALA A 65 -3.59 -9.49 -25.32
CA ALA A 65 -3.25 -8.07 -25.36
C ALA A 65 -1.86 -7.78 -24.78
N ARG A 66 -0.89 -7.43 -25.63
CA ARG A 66 0.46 -7.05 -25.19
C ARG A 66 0.51 -5.57 -24.78
N PRO A 67 1.36 -5.20 -23.80
CA PRO A 67 2.30 -6.04 -23.04
C PRO A 67 1.70 -6.68 -21.77
N ILE A 68 0.43 -6.40 -21.44
CA ILE A 68 -0.18 -6.73 -20.14
C ILE A 68 -0.59 -8.20 -20.01
N ALA A 69 -0.88 -8.87 -21.13
CA ALA A 69 -1.24 -10.28 -21.12
C ALA A 69 -0.17 -11.15 -20.44
N PRO A 70 -0.57 -12.23 -19.75
CA PRO A 70 -1.90 -12.83 -19.77
C PRO A 70 -2.73 -12.48 -18.51
N TYR A 71 -2.76 -11.21 -18.08
CA TYR A 71 -3.44 -10.83 -16.84
C TYR A 71 -4.85 -10.29 -17.08
N HIS A 72 -5.84 -10.88 -16.41
CA HIS A 72 -7.24 -10.46 -16.41
C HIS A 72 -7.48 -9.29 -15.43
N LYS A 73 -6.87 -8.12 -15.72
CA LYS A 73 -7.11 -6.88 -14.97
C LYS A 73 -8.49 -6.32 -15.29
N GLY A 74 -9.48 -6.60 -14.45
CA GLY A 74 -10.90 -6.43 -14.80
C GLY A 74 -11.84 -7.10 -13.82
N ASP A 75 -13.12 -6.74 -13.86
CA ASP A 75 -14.23 -7.54 -13.33
C ASP A 75 -14.15 -7.88 -11.83
N GLY A 76 -13.39 -7.11 -11.06
CA GLY A 76 -13.22 -7.28 -9.61
C GLY A 76 -12.08 -8.22 -9.22
N HIS A 77 -11.19 -8.57 -10.16
CA HIS A 77 -9.95 -9.26 -9.86
C HIS A 77 -8.94 -8.33 -9.20
N VAL A 78 -8.45 -8.73 -8.02
CA VAL A 78 -7.28 -8.13 -7.38
C VAL A 78 -6.00 -8.45 -8.15
N THR A 79 -4.97 -7.65 -7.93
CA THR A 79 -3.69 -7.72 -8.64
C THR A 79 -2.52 -8.16 -7.73
N ASP A 80 -1.26 -7.90 -8.11
CA ASP A 80 -0.10 -8.27 -7.30
C ASP A 80 -0.02 -7.50 -6.00
N ASP A 81 -0.55 -6.29 -5.92
CA ASP A 81 -0.69 -5.52 -4.69
C ASP A 81 -1.30 -6.37 -3.57
N THR A 82 -2.49 -6.94 -3.82
CA THR A 82 -3.17 -7.79 -2.84
C THR A 82 -2.45 -9.11 -2.64
N LEU A 83 -1.91 -9.73 -3.70
CA LEU A 83 -1.20 -11.01 -3.59
C LEU A 83 0.07 -10.89 -2.74
N MET A 84 0.84 -9.82 -2.91
CA MET A 84 2.03 -9.50 -2.12
C MET A 84 1.64 -9.14 -0.68
N THR A 85 0.53 -8.41 -0.49
CA THR A 85 -0.01 -8.11 0.85
C THR A 85 -0.36 -9.39 1.60
N HIS A 86 -1.09 -10.31 0.97
CA HIS A 86 -1.42 -11.61 1.56
C HIS A 86 -0.17 -12.47 1.79
N ALA A 87 0.84 -12.40 0.92
CA ALA A 87 2.10 -13.10 1.12
C ALA A 87 2.86 -12.57 2.34
N LEU A 88 2.92 -11.25 2.55
CA LEU A 88 3.53 -10.67 3.74
C LEU A 88 2.77 -11.06 5.02
N ILE A 89 1.44 -11.10 4.98
CA ILE A 89 0.62 -11.57 6.12
C ILE A 89 0.95 -13.03 6.45
N ARG A 90 1.10 -13.92 5.46
CA ARG A 90 1.56 -15.30 5.70
C ARG A 90 2.94 -15.38 6.36
N VAL A 91 3.82 -14.41 6.08
CA VAL A 91 5.12 -14.31 6.78
C VAL A 91 4.91 -13.94 8.24
N TYR A 92 4.06 -12.95 8.52
CA TYR A 92 3.68 -12.60 9.90
C TYR A 92 3.07 -13.79 10.67
N GLU A 93 2.21 -14.59 10.03
CA GLU A 93 1.64 -15.81 10.64
C GLU A 93 2.71 -16.84 11.03
N ARG A 94 3.77 -16.96 10.22
CA ARG A 94 4.89 -17.88 10.49
C ARG A 94 5.85 -17.35 11.55
N VAL A 95 6.20 -16.07 11.48
CA VAL A 95 7.21 -15.44 12.34
C VAL A 95 6.64 -15.08 13.71
N ARG A 96 5.35 -14.69 13.77
CA ARG A 96 4.67 -14.22 14.99
C ARG A 96 5.45 -13.11 15.73
N GLY A 97 6.02 -12.18 14.95
CA GLY A 97 6.96 -11.16 15.41
C GLY A 97 7.11 -10.02 14.40
N HIS A 98 7.81 -8.95 14.80
CA HIS A 98 8.31 -7.94 13.85
C HIS A 98 9.20 -8.58 12.79
N LEU A 99 9.13 -8.06 11.57
CA LEU A 99 9.89 -8.56 10.42
C LEU A 99 11.10 -7.69 10.14
N ASP A 100 12.08 -8.28 9.46
CA ASP A 100 13.25 -7.59 8.93
C ASP A 100 13.57 -8.12 7.52
N ALA A 101 14.66 -7.65 6.92
CA ALA A 101 15.10 -8.16 5.62
C ALA A 101 15.35 -9.69 5.60
N TYR A 102 15.70 -10.30 6.73
CA TYR A 102 15.95 -11.74 6.82
C TYR A 102 14.65 -12.54 6.78
N ALA A 103 13.58 -12.05 7.42
CA ALA A 103 12.25 -12.65 7.26
C ALA A 103 11.78 -12.69 5.79
N VAL A 104 12.16 -11.69 4.99
CA VAL A 104 11.90 -11.71 3.54
C VAL A 104 12.66 -12.84 2.85
N ALA A 105 13.94 -13.02 3.15
CA ALA A 105 14.76 -14.07 2.57
C ALA A 105 14.34 -15.48 3.03
N ASP A 106 14.03 -15.64 4.31
CA ASP A 106 13.77 -16.93 4.95
C ASP A 106 12.32 -17.40 4.78
N HIS A 107 11.38 -16.48 4.51
CA HIS A 107 9.95 -16.80 4.46
C HIS A 107 9.22 -16.26 3.23
N LEU A 108 9.37 -14.96 2.90
CA LEU A 108 8.63 -14.39 1.75
C LEU A 108 9.10 -15.01 0.44
N VAL A 109 10.41 -15.02 0.17
CA VAL A 109 10.99 -15.58 -1.06
C VAL A 109 10.64 -17.06 -1.25
N PRO A 110 10.80 -17.94 -0.25
CA PRO A 110 10.35 -19.33 -0.34
C PRO A 110 8.84 -19.46 -0.61
N ASP A 111 8.00 -18.62 -0.01
CA ASP A 111 6.55 -18.64 -0.25
C ASP A 111 6.23 -18.25 -1.71
N LEU A 112 6.84 -17.19 -2.24
CA LEU A 112 6.65 -16.75 -3.63
C LEU A 112 7.05 -17.82 -4.66
N MET A 113 8.06 -18.63 -4.33
CA MET A 113 8.61 -19.67 -5.21
C MET A 113 7.97 -21.05 -5.05
N GLY A 114 7.45 -21.36 -3.86
CA GLY A 114 7.13 -22.73 -3.46
C GLY A 114 5.70 -22.96 -3.02
N ASN A 115 4.89 -21.91 -2.84
CA ASN A 115 3.51 -22.02 -2.38
C ASN A 115 2.52 -21.63 -3.49
N PRO A 116 1.95 -22.61 -4.23
CA PRO A 116 0.92 -22.32 -5.22
C PRO A 116 -0.32 -21.71 -4.55
N VAL A 117 -0.85 -20.65 -5.14
CA VAL A 117 -2.09 -20.00 -4.71
C VAL A 117 -2.99 -19.79 -5.93
N TRP A 118 -4.29 -19.62 -5.69
CA TRP A 118 -5.18 -19.11 -6.73
C TRP A 118 -4.80 -17.67 -7.08
N ILE A 119 -4.50 -17.41 -8.35
CA ILE A 119 -4.16 -16.08 -8.87
C ILE A 119 -5.32 -15.59 -9.75
N PRO A 120 -6.12 -14.60 -9.30
CA PRO A 120 -7.32 -14.14 -10.02
C PRO A 120 -7.05 -13.73 -11.46
N GLU A 121 -6.01 -12.92 -11.68
CA GLU A 121 -5.66 -12.45 -13.03
C GLU A 121 -5.19 -13.54 -13.99
N LEU A 122 -4.70 -14.68 -13.49
CA LEU A 122 -4.35 -15.83 -14.32
C LEU A 122 -5.50 -16.81 -14.47
N GLU A 123 -6.56 -16.66 -13.67
CA GLU A 123 -7.66 -17.62 -13.54
C GLU A 123 -7.14 -19.06 -13.30
N ALA A 124 -6.06 -19.19 -12.53
CA ALA A 124 -5.37 -20.46 -12.32
C ALA A 124 -4.67 -20.53 -10.95
N GLU A 125 -4.44 -21.76 -10.46
CA GLU A 125 -3.46 -22.00 -9.41
C GLU A 125 -2.06 -21.89 -9.99
N ALA A 126 -1.24 -21.04 -9.38
CA ALA A 126 0.09 -20.70 -9.86
C ALA A 126 0.97 -20.25 -8.69
N LEU A 127 2.29 -20.23 -8.91
CA LEU A 127 3.21 -19.62 -7.96
C LEU A 127 3.07 -18.10 -8.04
N PRO A 128 3.00 -17.36 -6.91
CA PRO A 128 2.96 -15.89 -6.92
C PRO A 128 4.04 -15.28 -7.81
N LEU A 129 5.25 -15.88 -7.83
CA LEU A 129 6.36 -15.47 -8.68
C LEU A 129 6.01 -15.37 -10.18
N GLN A 130 5.05 -16.15 -10.68
CA GLN A 130 4.67 -16.13 -12.09
C GLN A 130 3.96 -14.83 -12.47
N ARG A 131 3.20 -14.23 -11.54
CA ARG A 131 2.36 -13.07 -11.81
C ARG A 131 2.97 -11.75 -11.35
N ILE A 132 3.68 -11.72 -10.22
CA ILE A 132 4.23 -10.47 -9.67
C ILE A 132 5.14 -9.75 -10.68
N PHE A 133 5.24 -8.43 -10.57
CA PHE A 133 6.00 -7.62 -11.49
C PHE A 133 7.53 -7.86 -11.36
N LEU A 134 8.29 -7.26 -12.28
CA LEU A 134 9.74 -7.48 -12.38
C LEU A 134 10.50 -7.02 -11.13
N ALA A 135 9.99 -6.00 -10.45
CA ALA A 135 10.59 -5.50 -9.22
C ALA A 135 10.51 -6.53 -8.09
N GLU A 136 9.40 -7.25 -7.96
CA GLU A 136 9.23 -8.29 -6.93
C GLU A 136 10.00 -9.55 -7.31
N LYS A 137 10.06 -9.88 -8.61
CA LYS A 137 10.93 -10.97 -9.12
C LYS A 137 12.41 -10.76 -8.79
N TRP A 138 12.84 -9.50 -8.59
CA TRP A 138 14.18 -9.16 -8.14
C TRP A 138 14.53 -9.77 -6.78
N LEU A 139 13.54 -9.90 -5.87
CA LEU A 139 13.73 -10.56 -4.56
C LEU A 139 14.30 -11.97 -4.76
N VAL A 140 13.66 -12.76 -5.62
CA VAL A 140 14.09 -14.13 -5.92
C VAL A 140 15.46 -14.11 -6.62
N ALA A 141 15.65 -13.23 -7.60
CA ALA A 141 16.93 -13.14 -8.31
C ALA A 141 18.11 -12.82 -7.37
N ARG A 142 17.93 -11.91 -6.41
CA ARG A 142 19.01 -11.44 -5.52
C ARG A 142 19.22 -12.32 -4.30
N LEU A 143 18.14 -12.73 -3.64
CA LEU A 143 18.21 -13.47 -2.38
C LEU A 143 18.42 -14.96 -2.63
N HIS A 144 17.59 -15.55 -3.49
CA HIS A 144 17.64 -17.00 -3.72
C HIS A 144 18.79 -17.41 -4.62
N TYR A 145 18.98 -16.73 -5.77
CA TYR A 145 20.01 -17.09 -6.74
C TYR A 145 21.30 -16.28 -6.58
N GLY A 146 21.18 -15.00 -6.21
CA GLY A 146 22.31 -14.11 -6.03
C GLY A 146 23.02 -14.26 -4.69
N HIS A 147 22.38 -14.89 -3.69
CA HIS A 147 22.87 -15.04 -2.32
C HIS A 147 23.40 -13.73 -1.71
N VAL A 148 22.78 -12.61 -2.07
CA VAL A 148 23.13 -11.27 -1.57
C VAL A 148 22.66 -11.14 -0.13
N ASP A 149 23.39 -10.39 0.70
CA ASP A 149 22.92 -10.05 2.05
C ASP A 149 21.51 -9.43 1.97
N PRO A 150 20.52 -9.93 2.73
CA PRO A 150 19.16 -9.43 2.63
C PRO A 150 19.03 -7.93 2.85
N ARG A 151 19.87 -7.30 3.67
CA ARG A 151 19.81 -5.86 3.95
C ARG A 151 20.21 -4.99 2.75
N GLU A 152 20.88 -5.57 1.77
CA GLU A 152 21.42 -4.88 0.58
C GLU A 152 20.80 -5.39 -0.74
N ALA A 153 19.93 -6.41 -0.67
CA ALA A 153 19.41 -7.10 -1.84
C ALA A 153 18.58 -6.20 -2.76
N GLY A 154 17.88 -5.19 -2.21
CA GLY A 154 17.12 -4.21 -2.98
C GLY A 154 17.98 -3.27 -3.83
N GLY A 155 19.29 -3.21 -3.59
CA GLY A 155 20.23 -2.47 -4.43
C GLY A 155 20.27 -3.02 -5.87
N GLY A 156 20.18 -2.11 -6.85
CA GLY A 156 20.18 -2.44 -8.28
C GLY A 156 18.81 -2.80 -8.85
N ASN A 157 17.75 -2.81 -8.03
CA ASN A 157 16.38 -3.02 -8.51
C ASN A 157 15.86 -1.81 -9.31
N ILE A 158 14.78 -2.05 -10.06
CA ILE A 158 13.91 -1.05 -10.64
C ILE A 158 13.19 -0.31 -9.50
N VAL A 159 13.45 0.99 -9.34
CA VAL A 159 12.85 1.78 -8.26
C VAL A 159 11.41 2.15 -8.62
N ASN A 160 10.43 1.51 -7.95
CA ASN A 160 9.00 1.72 -8.14
C ASN A 160 8.24 1.57 -6.81
N CYS A 161 6.91 1.60 -6.85
CA CYS A 161 6.00 1.38 -5.72
C CYS A 161 5.99 -0.06 -5.16
N GLY A 162 6.70 -1.01 -5.79
CA GLY A 162 6.54 -2.45 -5.54
C GLY A 162 6.68 -2.87 -4.08
N ALA A 163 7.56 -2.22 -3.30
CA ALA A 163 7.66 -2.46 -1.86
C ALA A 163 6.57 -1.72 -1.05
N ALA A 164 6.13 -0.54 -1.51
CA ALA A 164 5.13 0.26 -0.81
C ALA A 164 3.73 -0.35 -0.92
N MET A 165 3.34 -0.87 -2.09
CA MET A 165 1.98 -1.36 -2.35
C MET A 165 1.52 -2.46 -1.38
N TYR A 166 2.44 -3.26 -0.83
CA TYR A 166 2.12 -4.32 0.13
C TYR A 166 2.52 -4.03 1.58
N MET A 167 2.91 -2.79 1.93
CA MET A 167 3.48 -2.48 3.25
C MET A 167 2.44 -2.14 4.34
N ALA A 168 1.15 -2.14 4.01
CA ALA A 168 0.08 -1.89 4.97
C ALA A 168 0.14 -2.82 6.21
N PRO A 169 0.42 -4.14 6.09
CA PRO A 169 0.57 -5.02 7.25
C PRO A 169 1.62 -4.57 8.27
N VAL A 170 2.75 -4.00 7.81
CA VAL A 170 3.78 -3.46 8.73
C VAL A 170 3.24 -2.28 9.53
N GLY A 171 2.50 -1.38 8.87
CA GLY A 171 1.83 -0.27 9.54
C GLY A 171 0.79 -0.73 10.57
N LEU A 172 0.02 -1.78 10.23
CA LEU A 172 -1.02 -2.35 11.09
C LEU A 172 -0.44 -3.08 12.31
N VAL A 173 0.66 -3.83 12.15
CA VAL A 173 1.35 -4.47 13.29
C VAL A 173 1.92 -3.43 14.26
N ASN A 174 2.31 -2.26 13.73
CA ASN A 174 2.79 -1.11 14.50
C ASN A 174 1.68 -0.07 14.77
N ALA A 175 0.40 -0.47 14.79
CA ALA A 175 -0.73 0.44 14.92
C ALA A 175 -0.56 1.45 16.07
N GLY A 176 -0.62 2.74 15.75
CA GLY A 176 -0.43 3.82 16.70
C GLY A 176 1.03 4.19 17.02
N HIS A 177 2.02 3.60 16.33
CA HIS A 177 3.45 3.88 16.51
C HIS A 177 4.18 4.13 15.16
N PRO A 178 3.92 5.26 14.49
CA PRO A 178 4.40 5.52 13.12
C PRO A 178 5.92 5.43 12.92
N GLU A 179 6.73 5.84 13.90
CA GLU A 179 8.18 5.76 13.84
C GLU A 179 8.70 4.32 13.80
N ALA A 180 8.02 3.41 14.50
CA ALA A 180 8.37 1.99 14.52
C ALA A 180 7.97 1.32 13.21
N ALA A 181 6.77 1.65 12.71
CA ALA A 181 6.30 1.22 11.39
C ALA A 181 7.28 1.64 10.28
N TYR A 182 7.70 2.91 10.30
CA TYR A 182 8.69 3.45 9.37
C TYR A 182 10.00 2.65 9.41
N ALA A 183 10.55 2.43 10.61
CA ALA A 183 11.81 1.73 10.78
C ALA A 183 11.75 0.26 10.35
N GLU A 184 10.69 -0.46 10.73
CA GLU A 184 10.48 -1.86 10.34
C GLU A 184 10.29 -1.98 8.82
N ALA A 185 9.45 -1.14 8.24
CA ALA A 185 9.20 -1.15 6.80
C ALA A 185 10.47 -0.81 6.00
N LEU A 186 11.32 0.10 6.48
CA LEU A 186 12.62 0.34 5.87
C LEU A 186 13.51 -0.91 5.92
N ASP A 187 13.57 -1.64 7.04
CA ASP A 187 14.38 -2.87 7.12
C ASP A 187 13.83 -3.94 6.15
N VAL A 188 12.54 -4.27 6.25
CA VAL A 188 11.84 -5.22 5.38
C VAL A 188 12.02 -4.87 3.90
N ALA A 189 11.77 -3.61 3.53
CA ALA A 189 11.93 -3.16 2.15
C ALA A 189 13.39 -3.13 1.67
N GLY A 190 14.38 -3.18 2.56
CA GLY A 190 15.80 -3.25 2.18
C GLY A 190 16.14 -4.50 1.35
N ALA A 191 15.37 -5.57 1.53
CA ALA A 191 15.47 -6.79 0.73
C ALA A 191 14.94 -6.62 -0.72
N HIS A 192 13.96 -5.72 -0.90
CA HIS A 192 13.23 -5.57 -2.16
C HIS A 192 13.67 -4.33 -2.96
N GLN A 193 13.74 -3.18 -2.30
CA GLN A 193 13.85 -1.87 -2.91
C GLN A 193 15.03 -1.08 -2.36
N SER A 194 15.37 -0.01 -3.08
CA SER A 194 16.35 0.99 -2.66
C SER A 194 15.84 2.38 -2.99
N SER A 195 16.55 3.42 -2.57
CA SER A 195 16.22 4.82 -2.91
C SER A 195 14.77 5.18 -2.54
N TYR A 196 14.10 6.00 -3.36
CA TYR A 196 12.75 6.49 -3.08
C TYR A 196 11.67 5.41 -3.07
N GLY A 197 11.90 4.22 -3.65
CA GLY A 197 10.99 3.07 -3.53
C GLY A 197 11.01 2.47 -2.13
N ARG A 198 12.19 2.39 -1.51
CA ARG A 198 12.36 1.95 -0.11
C ARG A 198 11.82 3.00 0.86
N GLU A 199 12.14 4.27 0.61
CA GLU A 199 11.64 5.42 1.38
C GLU A 199 10.10 5.42 1.42
N ALA A 200 9.46 5.30 0.25
CA ALA A 200 8.00 5.31 0.17
C ALA A 200 7.35 4.15 0.92
N ALA A 201 7.96 2.96 0.95
CA ALA A 201 7.46 1.85 1.75
C ALA A 201 7.47 2.16 3.25
N GLY A 202 8.55 2.80 3.73
CA GLY A 202 8.64 3.30 5.11
C GLY A 202 7.55 4.33 5.43
N VAL A 203 7.43 5.35 4.59
CA VAL A 203 6.46 6.43 4.80
C VAL A 203 5.02 5.93 4.74
N PHE A 204 4.71 5.01 3.81
CA PHE A 204 3.37 4.42 3.70
C PHE A 204 3.01 3.58 4.94
N ALA A 205 3.91 2.73 5.42
CA ALA A 205 3.68 1.97 6.65
C ALA A 205 3.42 2.90 7.85
N ALA A 206 4.18 4.00 7.95
CA ALA A 206 3.97 5.01 8.97
C ALA A 206 2.61 5.71 8.85
N ALA A 207 2.16 6.01 7.62
CA ALA A 207 0.83 6.60 7.38
C ALA A 207 -0.30 5.65 7.82
N VAL A 208 -0.18 4.34 7.55
CA VAL A 208 -1.15 3.33 8.00
C VAL A 208 -1.14 3.20 9.54
N ALA A 209 0.04 3.21 10.17
CA ALA A 209 0.15 3.19 11.62
C ALA A 209 -0.43 4.47 12.26
N ALA A 210 -0.23 5.63 11.63
CA ALA A 210 -0.76 6.92 12.05
C ALA A 210 -2.29 6.98 11.94
N ALA A 211 -2.86 6.37 10.89
CA ALA A 211 -4.30 6.24 10.72
C ALA A 211 -4.97 5.47 11.87
N CYS A 212 -4.23 4.58 12.54
CA CYS A 212 -4.70 3.83 13.70
C CYS A 212 -4.64 4.61 15.02
N VAL A 213 -4.05 5.80 15.05
CA VAL A 213 -4.02 6.65 16.25
C VAL A 213 -5.45 7.11 16.58
N PRO A 214 -5.91 6.98 17.85
CA PRO A 214 -7.23 7.45 18.23
C PRO A 214 -7.44 8.94 17.90
N GLY A 215 -8.48 9.24 17.13
CA GLY A 215 -8.77 10.61 16.67
C GLY A 215 -7.95 11.08 15.47
N ALA A 216 -7.20 10.18 14.81
CA ALA A 216 -6.52 10.50 13.57
C ALA A 216 -7.49 11.02 12.50
N THR A 217 -6.98 11.94 11.68
CA THR A 217 -7.67 12.58 10.56
C THR A 217 -6.82 12.42 9.29
N PRO A 218 -7.39 12.62 8.10
CA PRO A 218 -6.61 12.72 6.85
C PRO A 218 -5.40 13.65 6.98
N ALA A 219 -5.58 14.84 7.55
CA ALA A 219 -4.52 15.81 7.74
C ALA A 219 -3.42 15.30 8.67
N SER A 220 -3.77 14.75 9.84
CA SER A 220 -2.77 14.25 10.80
C SER A 220 -1.96 13.06 10.26
N VAL A 221 -2.56 12.24 9.39
CA VAL A 221 -1.84 11.16 8.70
C VAL A 221 -0.81 11.74 7.73
N VAL A 222 -1.19 12.73 6.93
CA VAL A 222 -0.27 13.43 6.02
C VAL A 222 0.83 14.16 6.79
N ASP A 223 0.51 14.84 7.89
CA ASP A 223 1.49 15.49 8.76
C ASP A 223 2.52 14.48 9.31
N THR A 224 2.07 13.28 9.67
CA THR A 224 2.96 12.21 10.12
C THR A 224 3.87 11.75 8.98
N ALA A 225 3.31 11.51 7.79
CA ALA A 225 4.08 11.15 6.61
C ALA A 225 5.16 12.21 6.29
N LEU A 226 4.80 13.50 6.33
CA LEU A 226 5.73 14.62 6.15
C LEU A 226 6.84 14.66 7.20
N SER A 227 6.54 14.38 8.46
CA SER A 227 7.56 14.41 9.52
C SER A 227 8.62 13.32 9.39
N LEU A 228 8.26 12.19 8.77
CA LEU A 228 9.13 11.03 8.62
C LEU A 228 9.83 10.97 7.26
N ALA A 229 9.13 11.36 6.19
CA ALA A 229 9.66 11.34 4.83
C ALA A 229 10.98 12.14 4.69
N LYS A 230 11.79 11.72 3.73
CA LYS A 230 13.08 12.32 3.41
C LYS A 230 13.19 12.68 1.92
N ASP A 231 14.08 13.63 1.66
CA ASP A 231 14.55 14.05 0.34
C ASP A 231 13.41 14.27 -0.68
N GLY A 232 13.53 13.72 -1.90
CA GLY A 232 12.53 13.88 -2.97
C GLY A 232 11.16 13.31 -2.63
N THR A 233 11.08 12.30 -1.76
CA THR A 233 9.78 11.77 -1.29
C THR A 233 9.08 12.80 -0.41
N LEU A 234 9.80 13.43 0.52
CA LEU A 234 9.28 14.55 1.31
C LEU A 234 8.79 15.69 0.42
N ALA A 235 9.65 16.17 -0.48
CA ALA A 235 9.33 17.31 -1.35
C ALA A 235 8.11 17.03 -2.26
N ALA A 236 7.96 15.79 -2.75
CA ALA A 236 6.79 15.39 -3.53
C ALA A 236 5.51 15.39 -2.69
N ILE A 237 5.54 14.87 -1.46
CA ILE A 237 4.38 14.87 -0.56
C ILE A 237 4.00 16.30 -0.19
N GLU A 238 4.96 17.18 0.11
CA GLU A 238 4.73 18.60 0.39
C GLU A 238 4.01 19.29 -0.77
N ALA A 239 4.54 19.17 -1.99
CA ALA A 239 3.98 19.80 -3.18
C ALA A 239 2.56 19.29 -3.49
N VAL A 240 2.34 17.97 -3.37
CA VAL A 240 1.03 17.38 -3.63
C VAL A 240 0.02 17.75 -2.54
N ALA A 241 0.43 17.75 -1.27
CA ALA A 241 -0.44 18.13 -0.16
C ALA A 241 -0.87 19.61 -0.22
N GLU A 242 0.06 20.51 -0.56
CA GLU A 242 -0.25 21.93 -0.77
C GLU A 242 -1.32 22.10 -1.84
N VAL A 243 -1.15 21.48 -3.01
CA VAL A 243 -2.13 21.55 -4.10
C VAL A 243 -3.44 20.87 -3.71
N ALA A 244 -3.39 19.68 -3.10
CA ALA A 244 -4.58 18.94 -2.67
C ALA A 244 -5.48 19.77 -1.75
N SER A 245 -4.89 20.59 -0.86
CA SER A 245 -5.63 21.46 0.07
C SER A 245 -6.53 22.51 -0.62
N LEU A 246 -6.30 22.78 -1.91
CA LEU A 246 -7.05 23.74 -2.71
C LEU A 246 -8.28 23.12 -3.40
N HIS A 247 -8.46 21.80 -3.30
CA HIS A 247 -9.50 21.05 -4.00
C HIS A 247 -10.44 20.31 -3.04
N ARG A 248 -11.71 20.19 -3.42
CA ARG A 248 -12.76 19.49 -2.64
C ARG A 248 -13.37 18.31 -3.41
N ASP A 249 -12.92 18.08 -4.63
CA ASP A 249 -13.38 17.02 -5.51
C ASP A 249 -12.21 16.55 -6.36
N PHE A 250 -12.20 15.26 -6.71
CA PHE A 250 -11.09 14.71 -7.48
C PHE A 250 -11.03 15.28 -8.89
N GLU A 251 -12.18 15.65 -9.50
CA GLU A 251 -12.25 16.09 -10.90
C GLU A 251 -11.42 17.37 -11.10
N SER A 252 -11.58 18.35 -10.20
CA SER A 252 -10.77 19.57 -10.21
C SER A 252 -9.32 19.34 -9.82
N ALA A 253 -9.02 18.25 -9.09
CA ALA A 253 -7.68 17.93 -8.59
C ALA A 253 -6.80 17.12 -9.56
N LEU A 254 -7.37 16.37 -10.52
CA LEU A 254 -6.60 15.42 -11.36
C LEU A 254 -5.39 16.08 -12.06
N THR A 255 -5.63 17.18 -12.77
CA THR A 255 -4.56 17.90 -13.48
C THR A 255 -3.61 18.65 -12.53
N PRO A 256 -4.09 19.41 -11.53
CA PRO A 256 -3.22 20.07 -10.55
C PRO A 256 -2.30 19.11 -9.80
N LEU A 257 -2.81 17.98 -9.29
CA LEU A 257 -1.98 17.00 -8.56
C LEU A 257 -0.94 16.35 -9.48
N ARG A 258 -1.29 16.07 -10.74
CA ARG A 258 -0.31 15.61 -11.73
C ARG A 258 0.80 16.63 -11.91
N GLY A 259 0.46 17.91 -12.03
CA GLY A 259 1.44 19.00 -12.15
C GLY A 259 2.34 19.13 -10.91
N ALA A 260 1.79 18.93 -9.72
CA ALA A 260 2.52 19.01 -8.46
C ALA A 260 3.59 17.92 -8.30
N VAL A 261 3.27 16.67 -8.66
CA VAL A 261 4.20 15.54 -8.50
C VAL A 261 5.17 15.39 -9.69
N ALA A 262 4.86 15.99 -10.85
CA ALA A 262 5.66 15.85 -12.08
C ALA A 262 7.16 16.18 -11.94
N PRO A 263 7.60 17.18 -11.15
CA PRO A 263 9.03 17.45 -10.95
C PRO A 263 9.80 16.32 -10.25
N PHE A 264 9.11 15.45 -9.54
CA PHE A 264 9.67 14.36 -8.75
C PHE A 264 9.47 12.99 -9.40
N ASP A 265 8.56 12.89 -10.38
CA ASP A 265 8.29 11.68 -11.13
C ASP A 265 9.42 11.37 -12.14
N SER A 266 10.04 10.20 -11.99
CA SER A 266 11.06 9.73 -12.92
C SER A 266 10.50 9.06 -14.18
N VAL A 267 9.27 8.52 -14.13
CA VAL A 267 8.63 7.79 -15.22
C VAL A 267 8.37 8.72 -16.41
N GLY A 268 7.98 9.96 -16.15
CA GLY A 268 7.77 10.99 -17.15
C GLY A 268 6.29 11.12 -17.58
N PRO A 269 6.00 11.97 -18.57
CA PRO A 269 4.62 12.34 -18.90
C PRO A 269 3.80 11.19 -19.50
N ASP A 270 4.42 10.30 -20.28
CA ASP A 270 3.80 9.10 -20.82
C ASP A 270 4.20 7.87 -19.99
N TYR A 271 3.29 7.41 -19.12
CA TYR A 271 3.54 6.28 -18.23
C TYR A 271 3.86 4.99 -19.01
N ARG A 272 3.27 4.80 -20.20
CA ARG A 272 3.45 3.59 -21.01
C ARG A 272 4.67 3.65 -21.92
N SER A 273 5.32 4.82 -22.01
CA SER A 273 6.60 5.02 -22.67
C SER A 273 7.57 5.74 -21.73
N PRO A 274 8.09 5.05 -20.69
CA PRO A 274 8.89 5.68 -19.64
C PRO A 274 10.12 6.42 -20.16
N SER A 275 10.48 7.51 -19.47
CA SER A 275 11.67 8.30 -19.77
C SER A 275 12.97 7.50 -19.57
N LEU A 276 14.07 7.97 -20.16
CA LEU A 276 15.39 7.32 -19.98
C LEU A 276 15.84 7.26 -18.51
N GLY A 277 15.40 8.24 -17.70
CA GLY A 277 15.68 8.34 -16.27
C GLY A 277 14.72 7.55 -15.39
N ALA A 278 13.69 6.92 -15.97
CA ALA A 278 12.64 6.24 -15.22
C ALA A 278 13.19 5.13 -14.31
N ARG A 279 12.66 5.11 -13.09
CA ARG A 279 12.87 4.03 -12.12
C ARG A 279 14.34 3.82 -11.74
N ARG A 280 15.18 4.84 -11.92
CA ARG A 280 16.57 4.88 -11.47
C ARG A 280 16.66 5.47 -10.06
N PRO A 281 17.61 5.02 -9.22
CA PRO A 281 17.86 5.62 -7.91
C PRO A 281 18.14 7.12 -7.99
N SER A 282 17.56 7.87 -7.06
CA SER A 282 17.73 9.31 -6.92
C SER A 282 17.39 9.75 -5.50
N ARG A 283 18.02 10.81 -5.01
CA ARG A 283 17.55 11.51 -3.80
C ARG A 283 16.57 12.63 -4.13
N LEU A 284 16.44 13.02 -5.40
CA LEU A 284 15.59 14.14 -5.81
C LEU A 284 14.19 13.70 -6.30
N HIS A 285 14.02 12.42 -6.56
CA HIS A 285 12.76 11.87 -7.08
C HIS A 285 11.96 11.15 -5.99
N ALA A 286 10.70 10.87 -6.31
CA ALA A 286 9.78 10.07 -5.52
C ALA A 286 9.14 8.98 -6.41
N ILE A 287 8.54 7.97 -5.79
CA ILE A 287 7.48 7.23 -6.49
C ILE A 287 6.27 8.17 -6.63
N GLU A 288 5.52 8.07 -7.71
CA GLU A 288 4.36 8.95 -7.92
C GLU A 288 3.19 8.57 -7.02
N GLU A 289 3.11 7.29 -6.68
CA GLU A 289 1.90 6.67 -6.17
C GLU A 289 1.58 7.11 -4.75
N LEU A 290 2.60 7.18 -3.88
CA LEU A 290 2.42 7.55 -2.48
C LEU A 290 2.00 9.03 -2.30
N PRO A 291 2.69 10.03 -2.89
CA PRO A 291 2.25 11.43 -2.82
C PRO A 291 0.82 11.60 -3.32
N ILE A 292 0.45 10.97 -4.44
CA ILE A 292 -0.90 11.07 -5.01
C ILE A 292 -1.94 10.38 -4.12
N ALA A 293 -1.64 9.22 -3.53
CA ALA A 293 -2.53 8.56 -2.58
C ALA A 293 -2.82 9.45 -1.35
N LEU A 294 -1.79 10.10 -0.80
CA LEU A 294 -1.94 11.07 0.29
C LEU A 294 -2.68 12.34 -0.15
N GLY A 295 -2.46 12.82 -1.37
CA GLY A 295 -3.23 13.92 -1.96
C GLY A 295 -4.71 13.58 -2.10
N MET A 296 -5.05 12.39 -2.61
CA MET A 296 -6.43 11.93 -2.76
C MET A 296 -7.11 11.63 -1.42
N LEU A 297 -6.34 11.27 -0.39
CA LEU A 297 -6.83 11.19 0.99
C LEU A 297 -7.31 12.57 1.49
N LEU A 298 -6.56 13.64 1.21
CA LEU A 298 -6.94 15.01 1.57
C LEU A 298 -8.14 15.50 0.75
N VAL A 299 -8.10 15.33 -0.58
CA VAL A 299 -9.19 15.75 -1.49
C VAL A 299 -10.50 15.03 -1.18
N GLY A 300 -10.43 13.73 -0.84
CA GLY A 300 -11.58 12.93 -0.44
C GLY A 300 -12.03 13.14 0.99
N GLU A 301 -11.28 13.90 1.80
CA GLU A 301 -11.56 14.18 3.22
C GLU A 301 -11.75 12.90 4.06
N GLY A 302 -11.04 11.82 3.71
CA GLY A 302 -11.17 10.52 4.37
C GLY A 302 -12.40 9.70 3.96
N ASP A 303 -13.25 10.19 3.06
CA ASP A 303 -14.32 9.37 2.48
C ASP A 303 -13.74 8.35 1.49
N TYR A 304 -13.95 7.06 1.76
CA TYR A 304 -13.36 5.97 0.97
C TYR A 304 -13.71 6.08 -0.51
N ARG A 305 -14.99 6.32 -0.82
CA ARG A 305 -15.47 6.36 -2.21
C ARG A 305 -14.82 7.50 -2.98
N ARG A 306 -14.77 8.71 -2.40
CA ARG A 306 -14.16 9.89 -3.01
C ARG A 306 -12.66 9.72 -3.17
N THR A 307 -11.97 9.25 -2.12
CA THR A 307 -10.51 9.04 -2.14
C THR A 307 -10.12 7.97 -3.17
N VAL A 308 -10.71 6.77 -3.10
CA VAL A 308 -10.35 5.66 -3.99
C VAL A 308 -10.75 5.93 -5.44
N LEU A 309 -11.95 6.46 -5.71
CA LEU A 309 -12.30 6.79 -7.10
C LEU A 309 -11.46 7.94 -7.66
N GLY A 310 -11.01 8.88 -6.82
CA GLY A 310 -10.03 9.88 -7.21
C GLY A 310 -8.71 9.26 -7.64
N SER A 311 -8.18 8.33 -6.84
CA SER A 311 -6.99 7.55 -7.16
C SER A 311 -7.12 6.74 -8.45
N VAL A 312 -8.26 6.05 -8.65
CA VAL A 312 -8.53 5.26 -9.86
C VAL A 312 -8.60 6.15 -11.10
N ASN A 313 -9.32 7.27 -11.03
CA ASN A 313 -9.49 8.17 -12.18
C ASN A 313 -8.29 9.09 -12.42
N TYR A 314 -7.33 9.16 -11.51
CA TYR A 314 -6.01 9.75 -11.76
C TYR A 314 -5.25 8.96 -12.85
N GLY A 315 -5.50 7.65 -12.95
CA GLY A 315 -4.86 6.77 -13.92
C GLY A 315 -3.39 6.53 -13.59
N ARG A 316 -2.59 6.18 -14.61
CA ARG A 316 -1.18 5.77 -14.45
C ARG A 316 -1.11 4.51 -13.55
N ASP A 317 -0.28 4.45 -12.52
CA ASP A 317 -0.19 3.28 -11.62
C ASP A 317 -1.34 3.30 -10.57
N CYS A 318 -2.58 3.36 -11.05
CA CYS A 318 -3.73 3.71 -10.23
C CYS A 318 -4.26 2.58 -9.34
N ASP A 319 -3.98 1.32 -9.65
CA ASP A 319 -4.15 0.20 -8.70
C ASP A 319 -3.31 0.47 -7.44
N SER A 320 -2.00 0.70 -7.58
CA SER A 320 -1.11 1.00 -6.44
C SER A 320 -1.54 2.25 -5.65
N ILE A 321 -1.93 3.33 -6.35
CA ILE A 321 -2.42 4.57 -5.70
C ILE A 321 -3.69 4.27 -4.91
N ALA A 322 -4.63 3.52 -5.49
CA ALA A 322 -5.90 3.18 -4.87
C ALA A 322 -5.72 2.19 -3.70
N THR A 323 -4.80 1.22 -3.82
CA THR A 323 -4.37 0.31 -2.76
C THR A 323 -3.91 1.10 -1.53
N MET A 324 -2.95 2.01 -1.70
CA MET A 324 -2.40 2.79 -0.59
C MET A 324 -3.44 3.73 0.03
N ALA A 325 -4.21 4.44 -0.81
CA ALA A 325 -5.23 5.36 -0.32
C ALA A 325 -6.36 4.61 0.42
N GLY A 326 -6.81 3.48 -0.13
CA GLY A 326 -7.82 2.62 0.46
C GLY A 326 -7.37 2.00 1.78
N ALA A 327 -6.11 1.58 1.88
CA ALA A 327 -5.53 1.06 3.13
C ALA A 327 -5.54 2.10 4.25
N ILE A 328 -5.21 3.35 3.95
CA ILE A 328 -5.18 4.44 4.94
C ILE A 328 -6.60 4.79 5.39
N VAL A 329 -7.54 4.94 4.46
CA VAL A 329 -8.93 5.25 4.81
C VAL A 329 -9.56 4.13 5.63
N GLY A 330 -9.32 2.87 5.25
CA GLY A 330 -9.77 1.71 6.01
C GLY A 330 -9.18 1.66 7.42
N ALA A 331 -7.89 1.98 7.58
CA ALA A 331 -7.26 2.08 8.90
C ALA A 331 -7.81 3.25 9.74
N LEU A 332 -8.24 4.36 9.13
CA LEU A 332 -8.84 5.51 9.80
C LEU A 332 -10.23 5.19 10.35
N HIS A 333 -11.05 4.49 9.56
CA HIS A 333 -12.50 4.45 9.74
C HIS A 333 -13.09 3.04 9.93
N GLY A 334 -12.29 1.98 9.82
CA GLY A 334 -12.74 0.60 9.99
C GLY A 334 -13.39 0.01 8.74
N GLU A 335 -13.95 -1.19 8.87
CA GLU A 335 -14.56 -1.94 7.77
C GLU A 335 -15.73 -1.20 7.12
N GLU A 336 -16.57 -0.54 7.93
CA GLU A 336 -17.77 0.16 7.45
C GLU A 336 -17.47 1.32 6.49
N ALA A 337 -16.23 1.79 6.42
CA ALA A 337 -15.82 2.80 5.45
C ALA A 337 -15.75 2.24 4.02
N VAL A 338 -15.48 0.95 3.86
CA VAL A 338 -15.37 0.29 2.56
C VAL A 338 -16.76 -0.09 2.08
N PRO A 339 -17.20 0.31 0.87
CA PRO A 339 -18.51 -0.07 0.34
C PRO A 339 -18.67 -1.59 0.28
N ALA A 340 -19.57 -2.13 1.10
CA ALA A 340 -19.77 -3.57 1.26
C ALA A 340 -20.12 -4.26 -0.07
N GLU A 341 -20.80 -3.56 -0.98
CA GLU A 341 -21.12 -4.07 -2.31
C GLU A 341 -19.87 -4.27 -3.19
N TRP A 342 -18.83 -3.44 -3.01
CA TRP A 342 -17.56 -3.60 -3.72
C TRP A 342 -16.74 -4.70 -3.08
N ALA A 343 -16.56 -4.69 -1.76
CA ALA A 343 -15.82 -5.72 -1.04
C ALA A 343 -16.35 -7.13 -1.36
N LYS A 344 -17.68 -7.30 -1.33
CA LYS A 344 -18.33 -8.56 -1.69
C LYS A 344 -18.04 -8.99 -3.12
N ARG A 345 -18.22 -8.09 -4.10
CA ARG A 345 -18.01 -8.42 -5.52
C ARG A 345 -16.55 -8.74 -5.82
N VAL A 346 -15.60 -8.01 -5.23
CA VAL A 346 -14.16 -8.26 -5.38
C VAL A 346 -13.80 -9.63 -4.79
N ALA A 347 -14.28 -9.95 -3.59
CA ALA A 347 -14.07 -11.26 -2.97
C ALA A 347 -14.63 -12.41 -3.82
N GLU A 348 -15.86 -12.27 -4.32
CA GLU A 348 -16.52 -13.26 -5.17
C GLU A 348 -15.80 -13.44 -6.51
N ALA A 349 -15.49 -12.35 -7.22
CA ALA A 349 -14.80 -12.38 -8.51
C ALA A 349 -13.38 -12.93 -8.38
N SER A 350 -12.63 -12.46 -7.39
CA SER A 350 -11.27 -12.93 -7.12
C SER A 350 -11.23 -14.34 -6.55
N ARG A 351 -12.35 -14.86 -6.03
CA ARG A 351 -12.43 -16.14 -5.31
C ARG A 351 -11.49 -16.18 -4.10
N LEU A 352 -11.42 -15.09 -3.36
CA LEU A 352 -10.57 -14.92 -2.18
C LEU A 352 -11.43 -14.60 -0.95
N ASP A 353 -11.06 -15.15 0.22
CA ASP A 353 -11.54 -14.64 1.51
C ASP A 353 -10.69 -13.43 1.89
N LEU A 354 -11.25 -12.24 1.72
CA LEU A 354 -10.54 -10.98 2.03
C LEU A 354 -10.51 -10.66 3.54
N HIS A 355 -11.32 -11.35 4.36
CA HIS A 355 -11.34 -11.16 5.80
C HIS A 355 -10.40 -12.11 6.55
N ALA A 356 -10.09 -13.28 5.98
CA ALA A 356 -9.17 -14.25 6.60
C ALA A 356 -7.78 -13.65 6.90
N PRO A 357 -7.12 -12.94 5.96
CA PRO A 357 -5.84 -12.30 6.23
C PRO A 357 -5.92 -11.24 7.33
N ALA A 358 -7.04 -10.51 7.42
CA ALA A 358 -7.26 -9.52 8.48
C ALA A 358 -7.36 -10.17 9.86
N ARG A 359 -8.16 -11.24 10.00
CA ARG A 359 -8.26 -12.00 11.26
C ARG A 359 -6.89 -12.54 11.70
N ALA A 360 -6.14 -13.12 10.75
CA ALA A 360 -4.80 -13.64 11.02
C ALA A 360 -3.83 -12.53 11.48
N LEU A 361 -3.84 -11.38 10.80
CA LEU A 361 -2.98 -10.26 11.17
C LEU A 361 -3.39 -9.64 12.51
N THR A 362 -4.68 -9.55 12.83
CA THR A 362 -5.18 -9.10 14.13
C THR A 362 -4.59 -9.94 15.27
N GLU A 363 -4.62 -11.27 15.14
CA GLU A 363 -4.02 -12.18 16.12
C GLU A 363 -2.51 -11.92 16.29
N VAL A 364 -1.77 -11.84 15.18
CA VAL A 364 -0.32 -11.57 15.20
C VAL A 364 -0.01 -10.22 15.84
N THR A 365 -0.75 -9.16 15.49
CA THR A 365 -0.54 -7.81 16.04
C THR A 365 -0.69 -7.80 17.55
N HIS A 366 -1.69 -8.50 18.11
CA HIS A 366 -1.84 -8.62 19.56
C HIS A 366 -0.67 -9.36 20.23
N GLU A 367 -0.13 -10.40 19.58
CA GLU A 367 1.03 -11.14 20.07
C GLU A 367 2.31 -10.30 20.04
N VAL A 368 2.56 -9.59 18.93
CA VAL A 368 3.70 -8.68 18.76
C VAL A 368 3.66 -7.60 19.83
N PHE A 369 2.53 -6.90 19.99
CA PHE A 369 2.38 -5.87 21.02
C PHE A 369 2.64 -6.41 22.44
N ALA A 370 2.18 -7.64 22.74
CA ALA A 370 2.46 -8.27 24.02
C ALA A 370 3.96 -8.58 24.21
N GLN A 371 4.68 -8.96 23.14
CA GLN A 371 6.13 -9.14 23.15
C GLN A 371 6.87 -7.82 23.37
N ASP A 372 6.46 -6.74 22.70
CA ASP A 372 7.10 -5.43 22.83
C ASP A 372 6.94 -4.87 24.24
N ARG A 373 5.75 -4.99 24.83
CA ARG A 373 5.52 -4.62 26.22
C ARG A 373 6.45 -5.36 27.18
N ARG A 374 6.72 -6.65 26.94
CA ARG A 374 7.68 -7.43 27.75
C ARG A 374 9.11 -6.92 27.55
N ARG A 375 9.54 -6.72 26.29
CA ARG A 375 10.87 -6.21 25.95
C ARG A 375 11.13 -4.83 26.55
N ARG A 376 10.15 -3.93 26.43
CA ARG A 376 10.22 -2.57 26.98
C ARG A 376 10.36 -2.57 28.50
N ARG A 377 9.54 -3.36 29.21
CA ARG A 377 9.64 -3.50 30.68
C ARG A 377 10.98 -4.07 31.11
N ALA A 378 11.49 -5.08 30.40
CA ALA A 378 12.81 -5.64 30.68
C ALA A 378 13.93 -4.61 30.50
N HIS A 379 13.86 -3.81 29.43
CA HIS A 379 14.78 -2.71 29.21
C HIS A 379 14.70 -1.64 30.32
N GLU A 380 13.49 -1.22 30.70
CA GLU A 380 13.28 -0.25 31.79
C GLU A 380 13.85 -0.74 33.12
N GLN A 381 13.63 -2.02 33.46
CA GLN A 381 14.20 -2.64 34.64
C GLN A 381 15.74 -2.68 34.61
N ALA A 382 16.32 -3.06 33.49
CA ALA A 382 17.78 -3.08 33.33
C ALA A 382 18.37 -1.67 33.45
N PHE A 383 17.75 -0.67 32.80
CA PHE A 383 18.21 0.71 32.83
C PHE A 383 18.08 1.34 34.23
N ALA A 384 16.98 1.06 34.93
CA ALA A 384 16.79 1.44 36.33
C ALA A 384 17.85 0.85 37.26
N ALA A 385 18.18 -0.43 37.10
CA ALA A 385 19.24 -1.08 37.86
C ALA A 385 20.62 -0.43 37.62
N LEU A 386 20.91 -0.01 36.38
CA LEU A 386 22.15 0.70 36.04
C LEU A 386 22.23 2.11 36.63
N THR A 387 21.09 2.79 36.79
CA THR A 387 21.03 4.19 37.23
C THR A 387 20.71 4.37 38.71
N GLY A 388 20.35 3.30 39.42
CA GLY A 388 19.91 3.37 40.82
C GLY A 388 18.51 4.01 40.99
N THR A 389 17.76 4.18 39.89
CA THR A 389 16.41 4.74 39.91
C THR A 389 15.42 3.61 40.13
N ALA A 390 14.53 3.69 41.12
CA ALA A 390 13.48 2.68 41.27
C ALA A 390 12.47 2.79 40.11
N VAL A 391 12.21 1.70 39.38
CA VAL A 391 11.09 1.64 38.41
C VAL A 391 9.79 1.76 39.22
N ARG A 392 9.01 2.82 39.00
CA ARG A 392 7.68 2.98 39.60
C ARG A 392 6.60 2.38 38.73
#